data_AF-A0A7X0E6L9-F1
#
_entry.id   AF-A0A7X0E6L9-F1
#
_cell.length_a   1.000
_cell.length_b   1.000
_cell.length_c   1.000
_cell.angle_alpha   90.00
_cell.angle_beta   90.00
_cell.angle_gamma   90.00
#
_symmetry.space_group_name_H-M   'P 1'
#
loop_
_entity.id
_entity.type
_entity.pdbx_description
1 polymer ?
#
loop_
_entity_poly.entity_id
_entity_poly.type
_entity_poly.pdbx_seq_one_letter_code
_entity_poly.pdbx_strand_id
1 'polypeptide(L)' 'MTCQTGLPVQTGNDHAHWQAWRKARKLEQQRACRAMYAHIDYSPSDKALRVIEAQRGNYSSVIDALALIAAGELPE' A
#
# COMPACT_ATOMS: atom_id res chain seq x y z
N MET A 1 1.42 37.41 37.62
CA MET A 1 1.53 36.38 36.58
C MET A 1 1.63 35.04 37.26
N THR A 2 0.62 34.18 37.11
CA THR A 2 0.59 32.85 37.74
C THR A 2 1.05 31.81 36.74
N CYS A 3 2.29 31.33 36.89
CA CYS A 3 2.73 30.10 36.22
C CYS A 3 1.99 28.93 36.86
N GLN A 4 1.08 28.28 36.13
CA GLN A 4 0.50 27.01 36.52
C GLN A 4 1.56 25.91 36.30
N THR A 5 2.25 25.52 37.38
CA THR A 5 3.09 24.31 37.42
C THR A 5 2.20 23.07 37.34
N GLY A 6 2.40 22.24 36.31
CA GLY A 6 1.76 20.92 36.22
C GLY A 6 1.45 20.42 34.81
N LEU A 7 1.53 21.27 33.78
CA LEU A 7 1.30 20.84 32.41
C LEU A 7 2.62 20.55 31.69
N PRO A 8 2.74 19.43 30.95
CA PRO A 8 3.93 19.15 30.16
C PRO A 8 4.11 20.25 29.12
N VAL A 9 5.29 20.88 29.13
CA VAL A 9 5.67 21.85 28.11
C VAL A 9 5.93 21.08 26.83
N GLN A 10 5.03 21.19 25.84
CA GLN A 10 5.27 20.63 24.51
C GLN A 10 6.45 21.35 23.86
N THR A 11 7.53 20.63 23.66
CA THR A 11 8.72 21.14 22.99
C THR A 11 8.63 20.96 21.48
N GLY A 12 9.47 21.68 20.72
CA GLY A 12 9.61 21.44 19.29
C GLY A 12 10.03 20.00 18.96
N ASN A 13 10.77 19.35 19.87
CA ASN A 13 11.18 17.96 19.72
C ASN A 13 10.00 16.98 19.86
N ASP A 14 9.09 17.24 20.80
CA ASP A 14 7.86 16.44 20.96
C ASP A 14 7.00 16.51 19.70
N HIS A 15 6.92 17.69 19.08
CA HIS A 15 6.21 17.85 17.82
C HIS A 15 6.87 17.07 16.68
N ALA A 16 8.20 17.11 16.57
CA ALA A 16 8.94 16.38 15.54
C ALA A 16 8.77 14.85 15.70
N HIS A 17 8.87 14.34 16.92
CA HIS A 17 8.63 12.92 17.23
C HIS A 17 7.20 12.50 16.91
N TRP A 18 6.21 13.31 17.27
CA TRP A 18 4.82 13.04 16.94
C TRP A 18 4.58 13.01 15.42
N GLN A 19 5.15 13.95 14.67
CA GLN A 19 5.06 13.97 13.21
C GLN A 19 5.69 12.72 12.57
N ALA A 20 6.86 12.31 13.05
CA ALA A 20 7.54 11.11 12.57
C ALA A 20 6.69 9.85 12.84
N TRP A 21 6.18 9.70 14.06
CA TRP A 21 5.28 8.60 14.43
C TRP A 21 4.01 8.58 13.57
N ARG A 22 3.37 9.75 13.39
CA ARG A 22 2.15 9.88 12.59
C ARG A 22 2.38 9.45 11.14
N LYS A 23 3.49 9.87 10.53
CA LYS A 23 3.85 9.47 9.15
C LYS A 23 4.10 7.97 9.06
N ALA A 24 4.85 7.40 10.00
CA ALA A 24 5.14 5.97 10.03
C ALA A 24 3.86 5.13 10.16
N ARG A 25 2.94 5.50 11.07
CA ARG A 25 1.65 4.82 11.24
C ARG A 25 0.77 4.90 10.00
N LYS A 26 0.73 6.06 9.34
CA LYS A 26 -0.03 6.23 8.09
C LYS A 26 0.52 5.31 6.98
N LEU A 27 1.84 5.20 6.84
CA LEU A 27 2.46 4.32 5.86
C LEU A 27 2.21 2.84 6.16
N GLU A 28 2.31 2.44 7.43
CA GLU A 28 1.97 1.09 7.89
C GLU A 28 0.52 0.74 7.54
N GLN A 29 -0.42 1.64 7.84
CA GLN A 29 -1.84 1.44 7.52
C GLN A 29 -2.06 1.35 6.00
N GLN A 30 -1.39 2.19 5.21
CA GLN A 30 -1.47 2.11 3.74
C GLN A 30 -0.92 0.79 3.20
N ARG A 31 0.19 0.28 3.76
CA ARG A 31 0.72 -1.04 3.41
C ARG A 31 -0.27 -2.15 3.75
N ALA A 32 -0.87 -2.10 4.94
CA ALA A 32 -1.90 -3.05 5.36
C ALA A 32 -3.13 -2.99 4.43
N CYS A 33 -3.62 -1.80 4.11
CA CYS A 33 -4.74 -1.63 3.17
C CYS A 33 -4.42 -2.20 1.79
N ARG A 34 -3.24 -1.93 1.24
CA ARG A 34 -2.80 -2.51 -0.05
C ARG A 34 -2.61 -4.02 0.01
N ALA A 35 -2.20 -4.55 1.16
CA ALA A 35 -2.08 -5.98 1.40
C ALA A 35 -3.45 -6.66 1.57
N MET A 36 -4.46 -5.98 2.10
CA MET A 36 -5.81 -6.54 2.24
C MET A 36 -6.66 -6.39 0.98
N TYR A 37 -6.58 -5.23 0.32
CA TYR A 37 -7.43 -4.89 -0.82
C TYR A 37 -6.55 -4.65 -2.05
N ALA A 38 -6.56 -5.61 -2.98
CA ALA A 38 -6.00 -5.39 -4.30
C ALA A 38 -6.80 -4.27 -4.99
N HIS A 39 -6.12 -3.21 -5.43
CA HIS A 39 -6.75 -2.15 -6.20
C HIS A 39 -6.93 -2.63 -7.63
N ILE A 40 -8.12 -3.13 -7.95
CA ILE A 40 -8.49 -3.54 -9.31
C ILE A 40 -9.49 -2.49 -9.80
N ASP A 41 -9.08 -1.65 -10.74
CA ASP A 41 -9.87 -0.50 -11.25
C ASP A 41 -11.09 -0.90 -12.10
N TYR A 42 -11.29 -2.21 -12.34
CA TYR A 42 -12.45 -2.76 -13.02
C TYR A 42 -13.04 -3.89 -12.17
N SER A 43 -14.37 -4.08 -12.21
CA SER A 43 -15.03 -5.21 -11.55
C SER A 43 -14.85 -6.48 -12.40
N PRO A 44 -13.94 -7.40 -12.05
CA PRO A 44 -13.71 -8.59 -12.86
C PRO A 44 -14.86 -9.58 -12.68
N SER A 45 -15.06 -10.46 -13.65
CA SER A 45 -15.84 -11.66 -13.39
C SER A 45 -15.16 -12.51 -12.30
N ASP A 46 -15.91 -13.31 -11.54
CA ASP A 46 -15.35 -14.15 -10.48
C ASP A 46 -14.21 -15.05 -10.96
N LYS A 47 -14.31 -15.54 -12.20
CA LYS A 47 -13.26 -16.36 -12.83
C LYS A 47 -11.99 -15.55 -13.06
N ALA A 48 -12.10 -14.32 -13.55
CA ALA A 48 -10.95 -13.44 -13.74
C ALA A 48 -10.33 -13.01 -12.41
N LEU A 49 -11.16 -12.70 -11.40
CA LEU A 49 -10.69 -12.32 -10.07
C LEU A 49 -9.82 -13.42 -9.43
N ARG A 50 -10.24 -14.69 -9.51
CA ARG A 50 -9.45 -15.82 -9.00
C ARG A 50 -8.09 -15.95 -9.67
N VAL A 51 -8.02 -15.73 -10.99
CA VAL A 51 -6.76 -15.78 -11.74
C VAL A 51 -5.86 -14.61 -11.34
N ILE A 52 -6.41 -13.40 -11.17
CA ILE A 52 -5.66 -12.21 -10.74
C ILE A 52 -5.10 -12.41 -9.33
N GLU A 53 -5.91 -12.89 -8.38
CA GLU A 53 -5.46 -13.17 -7.02
C GLU A 53 -4.35 -14.23 -6.97
N ALA A 54 -4.41 -15.26 -7.82
CA ALA A 54 -3.35 -16.27 -7.90
C ALA A 54 -2.00 -15.70 -8.38
N GLN A 55 -2.01 -14.58 -9.08
CA GLN A 55 -0.83 -13.91 -9.62
C GLN A 55 -0.37 -12.71 -8.79
N ARG A 56 -0.93 -12.57 -7.58
CA ARG A 56 -0.66 -11.43 -6.71
C ARG A 56 0.82 -11.30 -6.36
N GLY A 57 1.39 -10.14 -6.69
CA GLY A 57 2.82 -9.87 -6.52
C GLY A 57 3.69 -10.27 -7.73
N ASN A 58 3.13 -10.92 -8.75
CA ASN A 58 3.82 -11.30 -9.99
C ASN A 58 3.07 -10.83 -11.25
N TYR A 59 2.40 -9.68 -11.15
CA TYR A 59 1.57 -9.17 -12.26
C TYR A 59 2.39 -8.87 -13.52
N SER A 60 3.60 -8.34 -13.37
CA SER A 60 4.45 -7.97 -14.51
C SER A 60 4.75 -9.16 -15.41
N SER A 61 5.22 -10.27 -14.87
CA SER A 61 5.57 -11.47 -15.66
C SER A 61 4.36 -12.09 -16.35
N VAL A 62 3.19 -12.04 -15.71
CA VAL A 62 1.94 -12.57 -16.27
C VAL A 62 1.42 -11.69 -17.40
N ILE A 63 1.46 -10.37 -17.23
CA ILE A 63 1.09 -9.41 -18.28
C ILE A 63 2.04 -9.57 -19.47
N ASP A 64 3.33 -9.72 -19.22
CA ASP A 64 4.35 -9.92 -20.24
C ASP A 64 4.11 -11.21 -21.03
N ALA A 65 3.90 -12.33 -20.35
CA ALA A 65 3.55 -13.60 -20.98
C ALA A 65 2.25 -13.50 -21.81
N LEU A 66 1.21 -12.82 -21.30
CA LEU A 66 -0.03 -12.61 -22.05
C LEU A 66 0.17 -11.74 -23.28
N ALA A 67 1.01 -10.71 -23.20
CA ALA A 67 1.34 -9.84 -24.32
C ALA A 67 2.12 -10.60 -25.40
N LEU A 68 3.10 -11.41 -25.01
CA LEU A 68 3.87 -12.27 -25.92
C LEU A 68 2.96 -13.31 -26.60
N ILE A 69 2.12 -14.01 -25.84
CA ILE A 69 1.13 -14.96 -26.40
C ILE A 69 0.20 -14.26 -27.41
N ALA A 70 -0.29 -13.06 -27.09
CA ALA A 70 -1.14 -12.29 -28.00
C ALA A 70 -0.41 -11.82 -29.27
N ALA A 71 0.90 -11.57 -29.17
CA ALA A 71 1.78 -11.25 -30.30
C ALA A 71 2.19 -12.49 -31.12
N GLY A 72 1.90 -13.71 -30.63
CA GLY A 72 2.34 -14.96 -31.25
C GLY A 72 3.80 -15.32 -30.95
N GLU A 73 4.41 -14.68 -29.96
CA GLU A 73 5.76 -14.94 -29.47
C GLU A 73 5.69 -15.78 -28.19
N LEU A 74 6.55 -16.79 -28.05
CA LEU A 74 6.61 -17.60 -26.82
C LEU A 74 7.56 -16.93 -25.81
N PRO A 75 7.15 -16.76 -24.54
CA PRO A 75 8.05 -16.28 -23.50
C PRO A 75 9.19 -17.30 -23.29
N GLU A 76 10.44 -16.83 -23.26
CA GLU A 76 11.63 -17.63 -22.94
C GLU A 76 11.62 -18.16 -21.51
#